data_AF-A0A7W0ITY3-F1
#
_entry.id   AF-A0A7W0ITY3-F1
#
_cell.length_a   1.000
_cell.length_b   1.000
_cell.length_c   1.000
_cell.angle_alpha   90.00
_cell.angle_beta   90.00
_cell.angle_gamma   90.00
#
_symmetry.space_group_name_H-M   'P 1'
#
loop_
_entity.id
_entity.type
_entity.pdbx_description
1 polymer ?
#
loop_
_entity_poly.entity_id
_entity_poly.type
_entity_poly.pdbx_seq_one_letter_code
_entity_poly.pdbx_strand_id
1 'polypeptide(L)'
;MKKNLFTLGISFTFLSVLWAVLLFYGLNMTGYIKIAKPLPQWLMDPVGFAIMHLRSSLIFFIILFCLYVYFVMKIRALLKNPSAKPSQLFFFDRLLNITISSFFAVGVIWTAVGMESALLQALSGFQTSSSPGQANQPGALDIMDRLVNGGLLIALSTTIVGGGLGYILRFLKVLFIGPAWDEYIINI
;
A
#
# COMPACT_ATOMS: atom_id res chain seq x y z
N MET A 1 34.84 8.50 -3.21
CA MET A 1 34.24 8.79 -4.54
C MET A 1 33.31 7.68 -5.10
N LYS A 2 33.43 6.40 -4.70
CA LYS A 2 32.56 5.30 -5.20
C LYS A 2 31.11 5.25 -4.65
N LYS A 3 30.85 5.82 -3.46
CA LYS A 3 29.54 5.76 -2.77
C LYS A 3 28.41 6.48 -3.52
N ASN A 4 28.73 7.57 -4.23
CA ASN A 4 27.77 8.33 -5.03
C ASN A 4 27.38 7.61 -6.32
N LEU A 5 28.26 6.79 -6.91
CA LEU A 5 27.97 6.11 -8.18
C LEU A 5 26.90 5.01 -8.03
N PHE A 6 26.90 4.32 -6.88
CA PHE A 6 25.96 3.23 -6.61
C PHE A 6 24.56 3.75 -6.22
N THR A 7 24.50 4.84 -5.44
CA THR A 7 23.24 5.52 -5.09
C THR A 7 22.65 6.29 -6.28
N LEU A 8 23.48 6.88 -7.15
CA LEU A 8 23.04 7.38 -8.45
C LEU A 8 22.54 6.25 -9.34
N GLY A 9 23.26 5.13 -9.43
CA GLY A 9 22.88 3.97 -10.24
C GLY A 9 21.51 3.42 -9.86
N ILE A 10 21.24 3.24 -8.56
CA ILE A 10 19.94 2.77 -8.06
C ILE A 10 18.83 3.80 -8.28
N SER A 11 19.14 5.08 -8.13
CA SER A 11 18.16 6.14 -8.41
C SER A 11 17.87 6.23 -9.91
N PHE A 12 18.86 5.99 -10.77
CA PHE A 12 18.75 6.02 -12.22
C PHE A 12 18.02 4.79 -12.76
N THR A 13 18.23 3.61 -12.19
CA THR A 13 17.47 2.40 -12.55
C THR A 13 16.03 2.50 -12.07
N PHE A 14 15.79 3.01 -10.86
CA PHE A 14 14.42 3.21 -10.38
C PHE A 14 13.69 4.28 -11.20
N LEU A 15 14.37 5.39 -11.52
CA LEU A 15 13.84 6.45 -12.37
C LEU A 15 13.64 5.95 -13.82
N SER A 16 14.51 5.09 -14.35
CA SER A 16 14.37 4.46 -15.65
C SER A 16 13.20 3.48 -15.71
N VAL A 17 13.00 2.66 -14.67
CA VAL A 17 11.85 1.76 -14.57
C VAL A 17 10.57 2.57 -14.44
N LEU A 18 10.58 3.63 -13.64
CA LEU A 18 9.43 4.52 -13.46
C LEU A 18 9.09 5.27 -14.74
N TRP A 19 10.09 5.76 -15.47
CA TRP A 19 9.92 6.35 -16.80
C TRP A 19 9.46 5.35 -17.84
N ALA A 20 9.97 4.11 -17.83
CA ALA A 20 9.52 3.06 -18.73
C ALA A 20 8.04 2.73 -18.48
N VAL A 21 7.63 2.61 -17.21
CA VAL A 21 6.23 2.39 -16.82
C VAL A 21 5.36 3.57 -17.25
N LEU A 22 5.81 4.81 -17.06
CA LEU A 22 5.09 6.02 -17.50
C LEU A 22 4.98 6.12 -19.03
N LEU A 23 6.04 5.77 -19.77
CA LEU A 23 6.05 5.75 -21.24
C LEU A 23 5.12 4.66 -21.78
N PHE A 24 5.17 3.46 -21.21
CA PHE A 24 4.26 2.37 -21.58
C PHE A 24 2.80 2.73 -21.28
N TYR A 25 2.55 3.41 -20.15
CA TYR A 25 1.22 3.90 -19.79
C TYR A 25 0.73 5.01 -20.75
N GLY A 26 1.60 5.96 -21.11
CA GLY A 26 1.28 7.02 -22.09
C GLY A 26 1.08 6.50 -23.52
N LEU A 27 1.86 5.51 -23.95
CA LEU A 27 1.71 4.85 -25.25
C LEU A 27 0.44 4.01 -25.34
N ASN A 28 -0.03 3.48 -24.22
CA ASN A 28 -1.32 2.80 -24.13
C ASN A 28 -2.50 3.78 -24.27
N MET A 29 -2.43 4.97 -23.64
CA MET A 29 -3.46 6.02 -23.78
C MET A 29 -3.59 6.58 -25.20
N THR A 30 -2.51 6.54 -25.98
CA THR A 30 -2.50 7.05 -27.38
C THR A 30 -2.88 6.01 -28.43
N GLY A 31 -3.15 4.76 -28.03
CA GLY A 31 -3.73 3.73 -28.91
C GLY A 31 -2.79 3.11 -29.96
N TYR A 32 -1.48 3.43 -29.92
CA TYR A 32 -0.50 2.92 -30.89
C TYR A 32 -0.06 1.46 -30.64
N ILE A 33 -0.25 0.93 -29.42
CA ILE A 33 0.12 -0.46 -29.07
C ILE A 33 -1.08 -1.14 -28.42
N LYS A 34 -1.81 -1.97 -29.18
CA LYS A 34 -2.84 -2.86 -28.63
C LYS A 34 -2.19 -4.15 -28.14
N ILE A 35 -1.91 -4.24 -26.84
CA ILE A 35 -1.44 -5.48 -26.23
C ILE A 35 -2.59 -6.49 -26.31
N ALA A 36 -2.43 -7.50 -27.18
CA ALA A 36 -3.47 -8.41 -27.65
C ALA A 36 -3.96 -9.47 -26.63
N LYS A 37 -3.78 -9.22 -25.33
CA LYS A 37 -4.37 -10.02 -24.25
C LYS A 37 -4.87 -9.01 -23.21
N PRO A 38 -6.08 -9.18 -22.62
CA PRO A 38 -6.50 -8.27 -21.57
C PRO A 38 -5.49 -8.41 -20.44
N LEU A 39 -4.60 -7.43 -20.34
CA LEU A 39 -3.73 -7.29 -19.19
C LEU A 39 -4.67 -7.23 -17.98
N PRO A 40 -4.38 -7.99 -16.92
CA PRO A 40 -5.24 -8.00 -15.75
C PRO A 40 -5.41 -6.57 -15.23
N GLN A 41 -6.64 -6.20 -14.84
CA GLN A 41 -7.07 -4.81 -14.68
C GLN A 41 -6.21 -3.98 -13.71
N TRP A 42 -5.53 -4.63 -12.76
CA TRP A 42 -4.55 -4.02 -11.85
C TRP A 42 -3.35 -3.35 -12.56
N LEU A 43 -3.04 -3.77 -13.78
CA LEU A 43 -1.92 -3.24 -14.58
C LEU A 43 -2.37 -2.14 -15.56
N MET A 44 -3.65 -2.14 -15.94
CA MET A 44 -4.22 -1.13 -16.85
C MET A 44 -4.67 0.12 -16.09
N ASP A 45 -5.25 -0.05 -14.89
CA ASP A 45 -5.67 1.04 -14.01
C ASP A 45 -5.36 0.70 -12.54
N PRO A 46 -4.09 0.83 -12.12
CA PRO A 46 -3.70 0.54 -10.74
C PRO A 46 -4.39 1.47 -9.74
N VAL A 47 -4.76 2.68 -10.17
CA VAL A 47 -5.45 3.68 -9.35
C VAL A 47 -6.92 3.31 -9.20
N GLY A 48 -7.60 2.95 -10.28
CA GLY A 48 -8.99 2.46 -10.25
C GLY A 48 -9.13 1.12 -9.55
N PHE A 49 -8.16 0.21 -9.69
CA PHE A 49 -8.09 -1.02 -8.91
C PHE A 49 -7.96 -0.72 -7.41
N ALA A 50 -7.06 0.19 -7.04
CA ALA A 50 -6.90 0.63 -5.65
C ALA A 50 -8.15 1.34 -5.12
N ILE A 51 -8.81 2.19 -5.91
CA ILE A 51 -10.03 2.89 -5.49
C ILE A 51 -11.20 1.90 -5.33
N MET A 52 -11.35 0.94 -6.25
CA MET A 52 -12.37 -0.11 -6.17
C MET A 52 -12.16 -1.04 -4.98
N HIS A 53 -10.92 -1.40 -4.67
CA HIS A 53 -10.62 -2.41 -3.65
C HIS A 53 -10.28 -1.83 -2.27
N LEU A 54 -9.74 -0.60 -2.18
CA LEU A 54 -9.36 0.02 -0.90
C LEU A 54 -10.38 1.05 -0.36
N ARG A 55 -11.30 1.57 -1.19
CA ARG A 55 -12.30 2.61 -0.81
C ARG A 55 -11.68 3.66 0.14
N SER A 56 -12.29 3.92 1.30
CA SER A 56 -11.89 4.98 2.25
C SER A 56 -10.56 4.69 2.99
N SER A 57 -10.06 3.45 3.00
CA SER A 57 -8.75 3.13 3.62
C SER A 57 -7.56 3.75 2.89
N LEU A 58 -7.74 4.06 1.60
CA LEU A 58 -6.69 4.63 0.75
C LEU A 58 -6.16 5.96 1.31
N ILE A 59 -7.03 6.77 1.92
CA ILE A 59 -6.66 8.06 2.52
C ILE A 59 -5.67 7.86 3.66
N PHE A 60 -5.90 6.86 4.52
CA PHE A 60 -4.99 6.54 5.61
C PHE A 60 -3.63 6.04 5.09
N PHE A 61 -3.63 5.21 4.05
CA PHE A 61 -2.40 4.76 3.41
C PHE A 61 -1.60 5.91 2.78
N ILE A 62 -2.27 6.86 2.12
CA ILE A 62 -1.64 8.05 1.55
C ILE A 62 -1.01 8.92 2.64
N ILE A 63 -1.75 9.17 3.73
CA ILE A 63 -1.23 9.97 4.87
C ILE A 63 0.01 9.30 5.47
N LEU A 64 -0.05 7.98 5.73
CA LEU A 64 1.09 7.23 6.25
C LEU A 64 2.27 7.23 5.28
N PHE A 65 2.01 7.19 3.97
CA PHE A 65 3.06 7.23 2.95
C PHE A 65 3.74 8.59 2.88
N CYS A 66 2.98 9.69 2.91
CA CYS A 66 3.51 11.03 3.02
C CYS A 66 4.37 11.19 4.29
N LEU A 67 3.90 10.65 5.41
CA LEU A 67 4.63 10.70 6.69
C LEU A 67 5.93 9.87 6.63
N TYR A 68 5.90 8.69 6.01
CA TYR A 68 7.08 7.88 5.75
C TYR A 68 8.13 8.66 4.95
N VAL A 69 7.72 9.25 3.82
CA VAL A 69 8.60 10.04 2.94
C VAL A 69 9.18 11.23 3.70
N TYR A 70 8.37 11.95 4.49
CA TYR A 70 8.83 13.04 5.35
C TYR A 70 9.91 12.59 6.34
N PHE A 71 9.70 11.49 7.06
CA PHE A 71 10.68 11.00 8.04
C PHE A 71 11.96 10.50 7.38
N VAL A 72 11.88 9.82 6.24
CA VAL A 72 13.08 9.40 5.47
C VAL A 72 13.89 10.62 5.04
N MET A 73 13.24 11.66 4.52
CA MET A 73 13.93 12.91 4.17
C MET A 73 14.55 13.60 5.39
N LYS A 74 13.83 13.64 6.51
CA LYS A 74 14.32 14.23 7.77
C LYS A 74 15.56 13.51 8.29
N ILE A 75 15.53 12.18 8.34
CA ILE A 75 16.67 11.35 8.76
C ILE A 75 17.88 11.57 7.84
N ARG A 76 17.66 11.60 6.52
CA ARG A 76 18.74 11.89 5.55
C ARG A 76 19.33 13.28 5.73
N ALA A 77 18.52 14.29 6.04
CA ALA A 77 18.99 15.64 6.31
C ALA A 77 19.81 15.70 7.61
N LEU A 78 19.39 14.97 8.65
CA LEU A 78 20.11 14.88 9.92
C LEU A 78 21.45 14.15 9.79
N LEU A 79 21.50 13.05 9.02
CA LEU A 79 22.74 12.30 8.76
C LEU A 79 23.79 13.11 8.01
N LYS A 80 23.37 14.09 7.19
CA LYS A 80 24.29 14.99 6.48
C LYS A 80 24.83 16.11 7.37
N ASN A 81 24.25 16.34 8.54
CA ASN A 81 24.58 17.47 9.39
C ASN A 81 25.51 17.01 10.53
N PRO A 82 26.81 17.37 10.50
CA PRO A 82 27.80 16.83 11.46
C PRO A 82 27.54 17.28 12.92
N SER A 83 26.75 18.32 13.13
CA SER A 83 26.34 18.79 14.47
C SER A 83 25.01 18.22 14.97
N ALA A 84 24.38 17.31 14.22
CA ALA A 84 23.10 16.72 14.62
C ALA A 84 23.28 15.83 15.86
N LYS A 85 22.41 16.03 16.86
CA LYS A 85 22.41 15.21 18.07
C LYS A 85 21.97 13.77 17.75
N PRO A 86 22.73 12.72 18.14
CA PRO A 86 22.36 11.33 17.91
C PRO A 86 20.95 10.98 18.42
N SER A 87 20.53 11.56 19.55
CA SER A 87 19.21 11.33 20.14
C SER A 87 18.05 11.71 19.21
N GLN A 88 18.19 12.75 18.39
CA GLN A 88 17.17 13.14 17.42
C GLN A 88 17.08 12.12 16.28
N LEU A 89 18.22 11.57 15.85
CA LEU A 89 18.27 10.55 14.81
C LEU A 89 17.54 9.27 15.25
N PHE A 90 17.81 8.78 16.46
CA PHE A 90 17.11 7.63 17.02
C PHE A 90 15.61 7.86 17.21
N PHE A 91 15.22 9.08 17.60
CA PHE A 91 13.81 9.45 17.73
C PHE A 91 13.07 9.37 16.39
N PHE A 92 13.63 9.96 15.32
CA PHE A 92 13.02 9.88 14.00
C PHE A 92 13.07 8.46 13.41
N ASP A 93 14.10 7.67 13.70
CA ASP A 93 14.14 6.26 13.31
C ASP A 93 13.00 5.45 13.96
N ARG A 94 12.77 5.67 15.26
CA ARG A 94 11.66 5.08 16.01
C ARG A 94 10.31 5.46 15.41
N LEU A 95 10.11 6.76 15.14
CA LEU A 95 8.90 7.27 14.48
C LEU A 95 8.68 6.60 13.12
N LEU A 96 9.72 6.52 12.28
CA LEU A 96 9.65 5.86 10.99
C LEU A 96 9.24 4.38 11.12
N ASN A 97 9.80 3.65 12.09
CA ASN A 97 9.44 2.25 12.34
C ASN A 97 7.98 2.09 12.78
N ILE A 98 7.50 3.01 13.63
CA ILE A 98 6.09 3.03 14.06
C ILE A 98 5.20 3.29 12.85
N THR A 99 5.51 4.30 12.03
CA THR A 99 4.75 4.60 10.80
C THR A 99 4.69 3.41 9.85
N ILE A 100 5.81 2.71 9.62
CA ILE A 100 5.84 1.49 8.79
C ILE A 100 4.93 0.40 9.39
N SER A 101 4.96 0.23 10.71
CA SER A 101 4.12 -0.76 11.39
C SER A 101 2.63 -0.39 11.36
N SER A 102 2.32 0.92 11.33
CA SER A 102 0.95 1.42 11.20
C SER A 102 0.30 1.05 9.86
N PHE A 103 1.07 0.86 8.78
CA PHE A 103 0.51 0.37 7.50
C PHE A 103 -0.19 -0.99 7.67
N PHE A 104 0.44 -1.89 8.43
CA PHE A 104 -0.15 -3.19 8.73
C PHE A 104 -1.38 -3.04 9.61
N ALA A 105 -1.32 -2.19 10.63
CA ALA A 105 -2.45 -1.94 11.53
C ALA A 105 -3.69 -1.39 10.78
N VAL A 106 -3.49 -0.43 9.88
CA VAL A 106 -4.57 0.10 9.03
C VAL A 106 -5.18 -1.01 8.17
N GLY A 107 -4.34 -1.87 7.57
CA GLY A 107 -4.79 -3.02 6.81
C GLY A 107 -5.73 -3.93 7.63
N VAL A 108 -5.29 -4.33 8.83
CA VAL A 108 -6.06 -5.20 9.74
C VAL A 108 -7.38 -4.56 10.19
N ILE A 109 -7.36 -3.29 10.57
CA ILE A 109 -8.58 -2.57 11.01
C ILE A 109 -9.60 -2.53 9.87
N TRP A 110 -9.15 -2.22 8.65
CA TRP A 110 -10.06 -2.13 7.52
C TRP A 110 -10.62 -3.49 7.09
N THR A 111 -9.87 -4.57 7.34
CA THR A 111 -10.36 -5.93 7.18
C THR A 111 -11.52 -6.22 8.13
N ALA A 112 -11.44 -5.78 9.39
CA ALA A 112 -12.54 -5.93 10.33
C ALA A 112 -13.80 -5.19 9.85
N VAL A 113 -13.66 -3.94 9.39
CA VAL A 113 -14.77 -3.14 8.83
C VAL A 113 -15.35 -3.81 7.56
N GLY A 114 -14.50 -4.36 6.71
CA GLY A 114 -14.93 -5.09 5.50
C GLY A 114 -15.70 -6.38 5.83
N MET A 115 -15.30 -7.11 6.87
CA MET A 115 -16.04 -8.29 7.34
C MET A 115 -17.36 -7.92 8.02
N GLU A 116 -17.40 -6.86 8.82
CA GLU A 116 -18.63 -6.35 9.44
C GLU A 116 -19.66 -5.97 8.37
N SER A 117 -19.25 -5.19 7.37
CA SER A 117 -20.12 -4.78 6.26
C SER A 117 -20.62 -5.98 5.43
N ALA A 118 -19.76 -6.98 5.17
CA ALA A 118 -20.15 -8.20 4.49
C ALA A 118 -21.22 -8.99 5.27
N LEU A 119 -21.06 -9.12 6.60
CA LEU A 119 -22.01 -9.81 7.46
C LEU A 119 -23.36 -9.08 7.51
N LEU A 120 -23.37 -7.75 7.66
CA LEU A 120 -24.59 -6.95 7.66
C LEU A 120 -25.34 -7.03 6.33
N GLN A 121 -24.63 -7.07 5.20
CA GLN A 121 -25.25 -7.22 3.88
C GLN A 121 -25.84 -8.61 3.67
N ALA A 122 -25.14 -9.66 4.12
CA ALA A 122 -25.66 -11.02 4.07
C ALA A 122 -26.92 -11.18 4.95
N LEU A 123 -26.95 -10.58 6.14
CA LEU A 123 -28.07 -10.68 7.08
C LEU A 123 -29.29 -9.83 6.67
N SER A 124 -29.09 -8.64 6.09
CA SER A 124 -30.19 -7.82 5.57
C SER A 124 -30.90 -8.44 4.36
N GLY A 125 -30.16 -9.19 3.52
CA GLY A 125 -30.74 -10.02 2.46
C GLY A 125 -31.64 -11.14 2.98
N PHE A 126 -31.32 -11.69 4.16
CA PHE A 126 -32.14 -12.71 4.83
C PHE A 126 -33.47 -12.14 5.35
N GLN A 127 -33.44 -10.95 5.94
CA GLN A 127 -34.65 -10.31 6.50
C GLN A 127 -35.64 -9.86 5.40
N THR A 128 -35.13 -9.40 4.25
CA THR A 128 -35.98 -8.95 3.12
C THR A 128 -36.59 -10.10 2.33
N SER A 129 -36.00 -11.29 2.38
CA SER A 129 -36.55 -12.52 1.78
C SER A 129 -37.69 -13.16 2.61
N SER A 130 -38.03 -12.56 3.75
CA SER A 130 -39.10 -13.01 4.65
C SER A 130 -40.46 -12.35 4.35
N SER A 131 -40.71 -11.87 3.12
CA SER A 131 -42.06 -11.50 2.69
C SER A 131 -42.98 -12.73 2.68
N PRO A 132 -44.20 -12.63 3.25
CA PRO A 132 -45.11 -13.77 3.34
C PRO A 132 -45.69 -14.08 1.95
N GLY A 133 -45.07 -14.99 1.21
CA GLY A 133 -45.63 -15.47 -0.06
C GLY A 133 -44.71 -16.19 -1.05
N GLN A 134 -43.38 -16.10 -0.92
CA GLN A 134 -42.46 -16.85 -1.80
C GLN A 134 -41.35 -17.50 -0.99
N ALA A 135 -41.51 -18.80 -0.72
CA ALA A 135 -40.58 -19.63 0.02
C ALA A 135 -39.39 -20.10 -0.84
N ASN A 136 -38.57 -19.16 -1.33
CA ASN A 136 -37.22 -19.51 -1.75
C ASN A 136 -36.29 -19.19 -0.58
N GLN A 137 -36.00 -20.19 0.25
CA GLN A 137 -34.93 -20.06 1.23
C GLN A 137 -33.63 -19.73 0.50
N PRO A 138 -32.90 -18.68 0.88
CA PRO A 138 -31.62 -18.37 0.25
C PRO A 138 -30.69 -19.57 0.47
N GLY A 139 -30.30 -20.24 -0.61
CA GLY A 139 -29.35 -21.35 -0.55
C GLY A 139 -27.99 -20.86 -0.02
N ALA A 140 -27.21 -21.77 0.55
CA ALA A 140 -25.88 -21.45 1.11
C ALA A 140 -24.96 -20.70 0.12
N LEU A 141 -25.13 -20.93 -1.19
CA LEU A 141 -24.40 -20.23 -2.25
C LEU A 141 -24.80 -18.75 -2.38
N ASP A 142 -26.08 -18.39 -2.21
CA ASP A 142 -26.53 -16.98 -2.28
C ASP A 142 -25.99 -16.18 -1.08
N ILE A 143 -25.90 -16.82 0.09
CA ILE A 143 -25.28 -16.21 1.28
C ILE A 143 -23.79 -15.98 1.04
N MET A 144 -23.09 -16.96 0.43
CA MET A 144 -21.68 -16.84 0.08
C MET A 144 -21.44 -15.71 -0.92
N ASP A 145 -22.24 -15.61 -1.98
CA ASP A 145 -22.12 -14.55 -2.99
C ASP A 145 -22.34 -13.17 -2.37
N ARG A 146 -23.30 -13.04 -1.46
CA ARG A 146 -23.53 -11.78 -0.71
C ARG A 146 -22.39 -11.44 0.25
N LEU A 147 -21.75 -12.42 0.89
CA LEU A 147 -20.57 -12.18 1.73
C LEU A 147 -19.37 -11.74 0.89
N VAL A 148 -19.14 -12.42 -0.24
CA VAL A 148 -18.04 -12.12 -1.17
C VAL A 148 -18.22 -10.72 -1.77
N ASN A 149 -19.42 -10.40 -2.27
CA ASN A 149 -19.75 -9.09 -2.84
C ASN A 149 -19.93 -8.00 -1.78
N GLY A 150 -20.27 -8.37 -0.55
CA GLY A 150 -20.57 -7.46 0.55
C GLY A 150 -19.35 -6.85 1.23
N GLY A 151 -18.15 -7.32 0.92
CA GLY A 151 -16.92 -6.67 1.39
C GLY A 151 -15.79 -7.61 1.77
N LEU A 152 -15.98 -8.94 1.75
CA LEU A 152 -14.95 -9.89 2.14
C LEU A 152 -13.71 -9.84 1.24
N LEU A 153 -13.89 -9.71 -0.08
CA LEU A 153 -12.75 -9.58 -1.01
C LEU A 153 -11.99 -8.26 -0.80
N ILE A 154 -12.72 -7.17 -0.57
CA ILE A 154 -12.14 -5.88 -0.21
C ILE A 154 -11.33 -6.01 1.10
N ALA A 155 -11.90 -6.66 2.11
CA ALA A 155 -11.28 -6.87 3.41
C ALA A 155 -9.93 -7.61 3.32
N LEU A 156 -9.87 -8.67 2.51
CA LEU A 156 -8.63 -9.43 2.30
C LEU A 156 -7.60 -8.61 1.50
N SER A 157 -8.05 -7.88 0.49
CA SER A 157 -7.16 -7.05 -0.33
C SER A 157 -6.47 -5.95 0.50
N THR A 158 -7.18 -5.32 1.45
CA THR A 158 -6.60 -4.28 2.32
C THR A 158 -5.55 -4.85 3.27
N THR A 159 -5.71 -6.09 3.75
CA THR A 159 -4.66 -6.76 4.56
C THR A 159 -3.42 -7.05 3.74
N ILE A 160 -3.59 -7.61 2.54
CA ILE A 160 -2.47 -7.97 1.67
C ILE A 160 -1.70 -6.71 1.28
N VAL A 161 -2.42 -5.64 0.91
CA VAL A 161 -1.81 -4.37 0.56
C VAL A 161 -1.12 -3.74 1.78
N GLY A 162 -1.78 -3.70 2.96
CA GLY A 162 -1.18 -3.14 4.17
C GLY A 162 0.07 -3.89 4.65
N GLY A 163 0.03 -5.22 4.63
CA GLY A 163 1.16 -6.08 4.96
C GLY A 163 2.28 -5.98 3.94
N GLY A 164 1.95 -6.16 2.65
CA GLY A 164 2.90 -6.07 1.55
C GLY A 164 3.62 -4.72 1.50
N LEU A 165 2.88 -3.61 1.54
CA LEU A 165 3.46 -2.27 1.58
C LEU A 165 4.31 -2.07 2.84
N GLY A 166 3.87 -2.51 4.01
CA GLY A 166 4.65 -2.41 5.24
C GLY A 166 6.03 -3.09 5.14
N TYR A 167 6.08 -4.31 4.60
CA TYR A 167 7.36 -5.02 4.37
C TYR A 167 8.22 -4.34 3.31
N ILE A 168 7.63 -3.90 2.20
CA ILE A 168 8.34 -3.19 1.12
C ILE A 168 8.97 -1.90 1.67
N LEU A 169 8.24 -1.12 2.47
CA LEU A 169 8.72 0.12 3.07
C LEU A 169 9.85 -0.11 4.09
N ARG A 170 9.78 -1.22 4.85
CA ARG A 170 10.86 -1.65 5.73
C ARG A 170 12.12 -1.98 4.94
N PHE A 171 11.98 -2.69 3.82
CA PHE A 171 13.10 -2.99 2.94
C PHE A 171 13.69 -1.73 2.29
N LEU A 172 12.83 -0.83 1.80
CA LEU A 172 13.25 0.47 1.23
C LEU A 172 13.99 1.35 2.25
N LYS A 173 13.55 1.34 3.52
CA LYS A 173 14.24 2.05 4.60
C LYS A 173 15.70 1.59 4.70
N VAL A 174 15.94 0.29 4.71
CA VAL A 174 17.29 -0.29 4.81
C VAL A 174 18.15 0.14 3.61
N LEU A 175 17.59 0.08 2.40
CA LEU A 175 18.31 0.51 1.18
C LEU A 175 18.65 2.00 1.18
N PHE A 176 17.72 2.85 1.62
CA PHE A 176 17.87 4.30 1.50
C PHE A 176 18.60 4.98 2.65
N ILE A 177 18.52 4.43 3.85
CA ILE A 177 19.11 5.00 5.08
C ILE A 177 20.31 4.17 5.54
N GLY A 178 20.27 2.84 5.41
CA GLY A 178 21.28 1.92 5.96
C GLY A 178 22.74 2.32 5.69
N PRO A 179 23.17 2.55 4.43
CA PRO A 179 24.57 2.88 4.14
C PRO A 179 25.08 4.18 4.77
N ALA A 180 24.19 5.15 4.99
CA ALA A 180 24.52 6.43 5.63
C ALA A 180 24.44 6.32 7.16
N TRP A 181 23.59 5.45 7.67
CA TRP A 181 23.44 5.16 9.09
C TRP A 181 24.65 4.40 9.64
N ASP A 182 25.13 3.39 8.91
CA ASP A 182 26.34 2.62 9.29
C ASP A 182 27.59 3.52 9.33
N GLU A 183 27.72 4.42 8.36
CA GLU A 183 28.82 5.39 8.33
C GLU A 183 28.75 6.38 9.49
N TYR A 184 27.55 6.81 9.88
CA TYR A 184 27.38 7.69 11.03
C TYR A 184 27.77 6.99 12.35
N ILE A 185 27.41 5.72 12.53
CA ILE A 185 27.75 4.96 13.74
C ILE A 185 29.26 4.74 13.87
N ILE A 186 29.96 4.45 12.78
CA ILE A 186 31.41 4.22 12.81
C ILE A 186 32.19 5.51 13.14
N ASN A 187 31.62 6.69 12.82
CA ASN A 187 32.27 7.99 13.03
C ASN A 187 31.90 8.68 14.35
N ILE A 188 31.04 8.07 15.18
CA ILE A 188 30.76 8.50 16.57
C ILE A 188 31.76 7.83 17.50
#